data_AF-A0A7H0K0A4-F1
#
_entry.id   AF-A0A7H0K0A4-F1
#
_cell.length_a   1.000
_cell.length_b   1.000
_cell.length_c   1.000
_cell.angle_alpha   90.00
_cell.angle_beta   90.00
_cell.angle_gamma   90.00
#
_symmetry.space_group_name_H-M   'P 1'
#
loop_
_entity.id
_entity.type
_entity.pdbx_description
1 polymer ?
#
loop_
_entity_poly.entity_id
_entity_poly.type
_entity_poly.pdbx_seq_one_letter_code
_entity_poly.pdbx_strand_id
1 'polypeptide(L)'
;MASKIAKTLSAATALAALAGGFFGAGAAHAQTSSVGPNVDVNKWVQMGWDTYNGTVLSNGSGFLLKPATGESLPADQAKAALTQPLAAKEDNSITLNFNDGRLSYSDGCNSGGASYSVDKRGTIKVGNLAETMRLCDPTTANKADELKAILRANPQVRLLDDDTVALAAQGKMIEFVKTAGE
;
A
#
# COMPACT_ATOMS: atom_id res chain seq x y z
N MET A 1 -14.05 65.30 25.76
CA MET A 1 -14.77 64.00 25.75
C MET A 1 -13.79 62.91 26.15
N ALA A 2 -13.94 62.34 27.34
CA ALA A 2 -13.25 61.12 27.75
C ALA A 2 -13.98 60.53 28.96
N SER A 3 -14.35 59.26 28.91
CA SER A 3 -14.30 58.38 30.08
C SER A 3 -14.39 56.91 29.67
N LYS A 4 -13.53 56.10 30.30
CA LYS A 4 -13.48 54.63 30.26
C LYS A 4 -14.51 54.04 31.23
N ILE A 5 -14.77 52.73 31.16
CA ILE A 5 -14.57 51.75 32.25
C ILE A 5 -15.23 50.41 31.87
N ALA A 6 -14.46 49.33 31.99
CA ALA A 6 -14.85 47.94 31.84
C ALA A 6 -15.58 47.40 33.08
N LYS A 7 -16.44 46.38 32.90
CA LYS A 7 -17.02 45.58 34.00
C LYS A 7 -16.78 44.10 33.76
N THR A 8 -16.16 43.47 34.76
CA THR A 8 -16.03 42.04 35.03
C THR A 8 -17.34 41.48 35.59
N LEU A 9 -17.68 40.23 35.29
CA LEU A 9 -18.56 39.38 36.09
C LEU A 9 -18.13 37.91 35.94
N SER A 10 -17.90 37.27 37.09
CA SER A 10 -17.75 35.82 37.26
C SER A 10 -19.01 35.30 37.94
N ALA A 11 -19.56 34.18 37.48
CA ALA A 11 -20.60 33.45 38.19
C ALA A 11 -20.59 31.97 37.77
N ALA A 12 -20.28 31.11 38.74
CA ALA A 12 -20.56 29.68 38.71
C ALA A 12 -22.07 29.45 38.95
N THR A 13 -22.64 28.34 38.46
CA THR A 13 -23.60 27.47 39.18
C THR A 13 -23.95 26.25 38.33
N ALA A 14 -24.09 25.13 39.04
CA ALA A 14 -24.23 23.73 38.63
C ALA A 14 -25.48 23.38 37.79
N LEU A 15 -25.41 22.25 37.10
CA LEU A 15 -26.57 21.54 36.57
C LEU A 15 -26.53 20.06 36.97
N ALA A 16 -27.73 19.58 37.28
CA ALA A 16 -28.03 18.49 38.18
C ALA A 16 -27.88 17.08 37.59
N ALA A 17 -27.83 16.12 38.50
CA ALA A 17 -27.91 14.69 38.29
C ALA A 17 -29.22 14.26 37.58
N LEU A 18 -29.09 13.34 36.62
CA LEU A 18 -30.16 12.43 36.22
C LEU A 18 -29.67 10.99 36.45
N ALA A 19 -30.29 10.32 37.41
CA ALA A 19 -30.22 8.88 37.57
C ALA A 19 -31.30 8.23 36.69
N GLY A 20 -30.93 7.17 35.98
CA GLY A 20 -31.85 6.32 35.22
C GLY A 20 -31.06 5.29 34.40
N GLY A 21 -30.87 4.10 34.95
CA GLY A 21 -30.16 3.01 34.29
C GLY A 21 -31.01 2.20 33.32
N PHE A 22 -30.34 1.58 32.35
CA PHE A 22 -30.78 0.33 31.71
C PHE A 22 -29.55 -0.48 31.33
N PHE A 23 -29.58 -1.79 31.59
CA PHE A 23 -28.49 -2.74 31.34
C PHE A 23 -28.35 -3.06 29.84
N GLY A 24 -27.12 -3.17 29.34
CA GLY A 24 -26.83 -3.68 27.99
C GLY A 24 -25.33 -3.79 27.75
N ALA A 25 -24.84 -5.03 27.62
CA ALA A 25 -23.44 -5.42 27.65
C ALA A 25 -22.58 -4.84 26.50
N GLY A 26 -21.30 -4.56 26.82
CA GLY A 26 -20.27 -4.22 25.83
C GLY A 26 -19.05 -3.56 26.45
N ALA A 27 -18.31 -4.28 27.30
CA ALA A 27 -17.01 -3.80 27.76
C ALA A 27 -15.99 -3.92 26.61
N ALA A 28 -15.68 -2.80 25.95
CA ALA A 28 -14.53 -2.69 25.09
C ALA A 28 -13.27 -2.60 25.95
N HIS A 29 -12.64 -3.74 26.22
CA HIS A 29 -11.27 -3.77 26.71
C HIS A 29 -10.31 -3.69 25.52
N ALA A 30 -9.73 -2.50 25.31
CA ALA A 30 -8.48 -2.38 24.58
C ALA A 30 -7.35 -2.88 25.49
N GLN A 31 -6.65 -3.94 25.08
CA GLN A 31 -5.42 -4.38 25.74
C GLN A 31 -4.28 -4.48 24.74
N THR A 32 -3.16 -3.93 25.18
CA THR A 32 -1.90 -3.77 24.48
C THR A 32 -1.21 -5.10 24.25
N SER A 33 -0.53 -5.23 23.11
CA SER A 33 0.15 -6.46 22.69
C SER A 33 1.40 -6.73 23.52
N SER A 34 1.52 -7.95 24.03
CA SER A 34 2.81 -8.59 24.34
C SER A 34 2.81 -9.97 23.66
N VAL A 35 3.79 -10.21 22.80
CA VAL A 35 3.91 -11.46 22.04
C VAL A 35 4.58 -12.50 22.94
N GLY A 36 3.75 -13.39 23.49
CA GLY A 36 4.12 -14.68 24.10
C GLY A 36 3.53 -15.85 23.29
N PRO A 37 3.64 -17.11 23.75
CA PRO A 37 3.66 -18.35 22.95
C PRO A 37 2.32 -18.78 22.32
N ASN A 38 1.35 -17.88 22.17
CA ASN A 38 0.06 -18.16 21.53
C ASN A 38 -0.03 -17.41 20.19
N VAL A 39 0.22 -18.13 19.09
CA VAL A 39 -0.04 -17.64 17.74
C VAL A 39 -1.55 -17.56 17.54
N ASP A 40 -2.07 -16.35 17.38
CA ASP A 40 -3.48 -16.09 17.10
C ASP A 40 -3.77 -16.27 15.59
N VAL A 41 -4.35 -17.41 15.25
CA VAL A 41 -4.80 -17.75 13.89
C VAL A 41 -5.83 -16.76 13.34
N ASN A 42 -6.59 -16.06 14.19
CA ASN A 42 -7.56 -15.06 13.76
C ASN A 42 -6.87 -13.77 13.27
N LYS A 43 -5.70 -13.45 13.82
CA LYS A 43 -4.84 -12.37 13.30
C LYS A 43 -4.28 -12.72 11.92
N TRP A 44 -3.94 -13.98 11.68
CA TRP A 44 -3.53 -14.45 10.35
C TRP A 44 -4.67 -14.42 9.34
N VAL A 45 -5.87 -14.82 9.75
CA VAL A 45 -7.07 -14.73 8.91
C VAL A 45 -7.42 -13.27 8.59
N GLN A 46 -7.31 -12.35 9.56
CA GLN A 46 -7.53 -10.92 9.30
C GLN A 46 -6.47 -10.31 8.38
N MET A 47 -5.17 -10.65 8.55
CA MET A 47 -4.14 -10.27 7.59
C MET A 47 -4.42 -10.83 6.19
N GLY A 48 -4.98 -12.04 6.08
CA GLY A 48 -5.40 -12.64 4.82
C GLY A 48 -6.62 -11.97 4.17
N TRP A 49 -7.53 -11.40 4.96
CA TRP A 49 -8.74 -10.71 4.46
C TRP A 49 -8.49 -9.24 4.11
N ASP A 50 -7.68 -8.53 4.90
CA ASP A 50 -7.24 -7.15 4.60
C ASP A 50 -6.34 -7.08 3.35
N THR A 51 -5.87 -8.23 2.87
CA THR A 51 -5.08 -8.35 1.64
C THR A 51 -5.97 -8.49 0.39
N TYR A 52 -7.20 -8.99 0.55
CA TYR A 52 -8.16 -9.13 -0.55
C TYR A 52 -8.85 -7.80 -0.92
N ASN A 53 -8.95 -6.87 0.04
CA ASN A 53 -9.41 -5.50 -0.21
C ASN A 53 -8.22 -4.54 -0.36
N GLY A 54 -8.41 -3.42 -1.05
CA GLY A 54 -7.37 -2.40 -1.33
C GLY A 54 -6.68 -1.74 -0.11
N THR A 55 -6.87 -2.29 1.08
CA THR A 55 -6.21 -1.97 2.35
C THR A 55 -4.73 -2.34 2.39
N VAL A 56 -4.24 -3.17 1.46
CA VAL A 56 -2.80 -3.52 1.32
C VAL A 56 -1.90 -2.28 1.27
N LEU A 57 -2.32 -1.22 0.56
CA LEU A 57 -1.54 0.03 0.46
C LEU A 57 -1.65 0.91 1.72
N SER A 58 -2.68 0.69 2.55
CA SER A 58 -3.00 1.54 3.70
C SER A 58 -2.33 1.09 5.01
N ASN A 59 -2.03 -0.21 5.20
CA ASN A 59 -1.63 -0.73 6.52
C ASN A 59 -0.12 -0.80 6.85
N GLY A 60 0.79 -0.44 5.94
CA GLY A 60 2.22 -0.31 6.27
C GLY A 60 3.00 -1.62 6.41
N SER A 61 4.29 -1.56 6.04
CA SER A 61 5.27 -2.66 5.85
C SER A 61 4.66 -4.00 5.42
N GLY A 62 4.43 -4.12 4.12
CA GLY A 62 4.20 -5.41 3.49
C GLY A 62 5.50 -6.16 3.26
N PHE A 63 5.44 -7.41 2.80
CA PHE A 63 6.60 -8.22 2.46
C PHE A 63 7.44 -7.59 1.33
N LEU A 64 6.82 -6.80 0.46
CA LEU A 64 7.44 -6.02 -0.62
C LEU A 64 7.27 -4.52 -0.40
N LEU A 65 6.16 -4.09 0.19
CA LEU A 65 5.79 -2.68 0.30
C LEU A 65 6.62 -1.91 1.33
N LYS A 66 7.32 -0.90 0.81
CA LYS A 66 8.05 0.10 1.59
C LYS A 66 7.33 1.46 1.56
N PRO A 67 7.54 2.35 2.54
CA PRO A 67 7.13 3.75 2.42
C PRO A 67 7.72 4.37 1.15
N ALA A 68 6.92 5.08 0.37
CA ALA A 68 7.40 5.69 -0.86
C ALA A 68 8.35 6.86 -0.57
N THR A 69 9.58 6.75 -1.06
CA THR A 69 10.61 7.80 -1.00
C THR A 69 11.08 8.19 -2.40
N GLY A 70 11.85 9.26 -2.53
CA GLY A 70 12.34 9.76 -3.82
C GLY A 70 11.29 10.48 -4.65
N GLU A 71 11.76 11.16 -5.70
CA GLU A 71 10.92 11.90 -6.64
C GLU A 71 10.44 11.00 -7.79
N SER A 72 9.28 11.33 -8.38
CA SER A 72 8.77 10.61 -9.55
C SER A 72 9.49 11.06 -10.82
N LEU A 73 9.79 10.11 -11.69
CA LEU A 73 10.46 10.39 -12.95
C LEU A 73 9.53 11.10 -13.93
N PRO A 74 10.06 12.04 -14.74
CA PRO A 74 9.34 12.55 -15.89
C PRO A 74 9.08 11.43 -16.90
N ALA A 75 8.07 11.61 -17.76
CA ALA A 75 7.55 10.56 -18.63
C ALA A 75 8.60 9.86 -19.51
N ASP A 76 9.55 10.61 -20.08
CA ASP A 76 10.57 10.03 -20.95
C ASP A 76 11.58 9.17 -20.18
N GLN A 77 11.95 9.59 -18.96
CA GLN A 77 12.82 8.81 -18.07
C GLN A 77 12.09 7.59 -17.49
N ALA A 78 10.80 7.74 -17.16
CA ALA A 78 9.97 6.62 -16.75
C ALA A 78 9.89 5.57 -17.86
N LYS A 79 9.67 5.97 -19.13
CA LYS A 79 9.66 5.03 -20.26
C LYS A 79 11.01 4.34 -20.45
N ALA A 80 12.11 5.09 -20.39
CA ALA A 80 13.45 4.53 -20.51
C ALA A 80 13.75 3.51 -19.38
N ALA A 81 13.31 3.78 -18.16
CA ALA A 81 13.48 2.87 -17.03
C ALA A 81 12.71 1.55 -17.18
N LEU A 82 11.65 1.50 -18.00
CA LEU A 82 10.80 0.33 -18.21
C LEU A 82 11.20 -0.50 -19.44
N THR A 83 12.27 -0.15 -20.17
CA THR A 83 12.68 -0.90 -21.37
C THR A 83 13.37 -2.23 -21.05
N GLN A 84 13.75 -2.46 -19.79
CA GLN A 84 14.40 -3.67 -19.33
C GLN A 84 13.46 -4.43 -18.39
N PRO A 85 13.58 -5.77 -18.33
CA PRO A 85 12.87 -6.53 -17.31
C PRO A 85 13.28 -6.10 -15.91
N LEU A 86 12.32 -6.14 -15.00
CA LEU A 86 12.46 -5.73 -13.61
C LEU A 86 12.24 -6.93 -12.71
N ALA A 87 13.10 -7.14 -11.71
CA ALA A 87 12.91 -8.15 -10.67
C ALA A 87 12.79 -7.46 -9.30
N ALA A 88 11.83 -7.86 -8.47
CA ALA A 88 11.66 -7.24 -7.16
C ALA A 88 12.89 -7.53 -6.28
N LYS A 89 13.40 -6.51 -5.61
CA LYS A 89 14.65 -6.59 -4.84
C LYS A 89 14.57 -7.57 -3.66
N GLU A 90 13.40 -7.68 -3.05
CA GLU A 90 13.14 -8.57 -1.91
C GLU A 90 12.75 -10.00 -2.34
N ASP A 91 12.37 -10.20 -3.61
CA ASP A 91 11.95 -11.49 -4.15
C ASP A 91 12.07 -11.53 -5.68
N ASN A 92 13.12 -12.16 -6.18
CA ASN A 92 13.40 -12.21 -7.62
C ASN A 92 12.46 -13.14 -8.42
N SER A 93 11.58 -13.90 -7.75
CA SER A 93 10.50 -14.64 -8.44
C SER A 93 9.38 -13.70 -8.93
N ILE A 94 9.39 -12.47 -8.42
CA ILE A 94 8.47 -11.40 -8.80
C ILE A 94 9.13 -10.54 -9.87
N THR A 95 8.58 -10.59 -11.07
CA THR A 95 9.17 -9.94 -12.25
C THR A 95 8.15 -9.18 -13.05
N LEU A 96 8.56 -8.05 -13.65
CA LEU A 96 7.74 -7.26 -14.57
C LEU A 96 8.50 -7.08 -15.89
N ASN A 97 7.78 -7.19 -17.00
CA ASN A 97 8.29 -6.85 -18.32
C ASN A 97 7.27 -5.97 -19.04
N PHE A 98 7.74 -4.83 -19.55
CA PHE A 98 6.93 -3.84 -20.25
C PHE A 98 7.39 -3.81 -21.71
N ASN A 99 6.55 -4.29 -22.62
CA ASN A 99 6.87 -4.31 -24.05
C ASN A 99 5.63 -4.05 -24.90
N ASP A 100 5.77 -3.20 -25.92
CA ASP A 100 4.73 -2.90 -26.92
C ASP A 100 3.32 -2.65 -26.34
N GLY A 101 3.25 -1.86 -25.26
CA GLY A 101 1.98 -1.54 -24.59
C GLY A 101 1.37 -2.70 -23.78
N ARG A 102 2.12 -3.78 -23.58
CA ARG A 102 1.76 -4.92 -22.74
C ARG A 102 2.69 -5.04 -21.54
N LEU A 103 2.07 -5.17 -20.37
CA LEU A 103 2.71 -5.59 -19.13
C LEU A 103 2.54 -7.11 -19.02
N SER A 104 3.65 -7.83 -18.89
CA SER A 104 3.68 -9.22 -18.44
C SER A 104 4.32 -9.28 -17.06
N TYR A 105 3.78 -10.11 -16.16
CA TYR A 105 4.32 -10.24 -14.81
C TYR A 105 4.33 -11.68 -14.30
N SER A 106 5.25 -11.94 -13.38
CA SER A 106 5.22 -13.06 -12.42
C SER A 106 5.09 -12.44 -11.04
N ASP A 107 4.14 -12.90 -10.24
CA ASP A 107 3.93 -12.42 -8.86
C ASP A 107 4.48 -13.41 -7.81
N GLY A 108 5.30 -14.38 -8.27
CA GLY A 108 5.85 -15.48 -7.47
C GLY A 108 4.88 -16.65 -7.31
N CYS A 109 3.56 -16.41 -7.39
CA CYS A 109 2.54 -17.45 -7.36
C CYS A 109 1.97 -17.76 -8.74
N ASN A 110 1.59 -16.70 -9.45
CA ASN A 110 0.90 -16.67 -10.72
C ASN A 110 1.68 -15.85 -11.74
N SER A 111 1.45 -16.18 -13.00
CA SER A 111 1.89 -15.37 -14.13
C SER A 111 0.68 -14.70 -14.77
N GLY A 112 0.84 -13.46 -15.19
CA GLY A 112 -0.24 -12.68 -15.75
C GLY A 112 0.21 -11.59 -16.69
N GLY A 113 -0.75 -10.75 -17.09
CA GLY A 113 -0.48 -9.58 -17.88
C GLY A 113 -1.66 -8.62 -17.95
N ALA A 114 -1.39 -7.45 -18.52
CA ALA A 114 -2.34 -6.38 -18.75
C ALA A 114 -1.87 -5.49 -19.91
N SER A 115 -2.77 -4.66 -20.45
CA SER A 115 -2.33 -3.50 -21.24
C SER A 115 -1.70 -2.46 -20.32
N TYR A 116 -0.73 -1.70 -20.81
CA TYR A 116 -0.24 -0.51 -20.11
C TYR A 116 0.03 0.66 -21.05
N SER A 117 0.09 1.87 -20.48
CA SER A 117 0.66 3.06 -21.12
C SER A 117 1.35 3.94 -20.08
N VAL A 118 2.24 4.83 -20.50
CA VAL A 118 2.84 5.85 -19.63
C VAL A 118 2.28 7.21 -20.01
N ASP A 119 1.61 7.87 -19.07
CA ASP A 119 1.03 9.19 -19.32
C ASP A 119 2.08 10.32 -19.30
N LYS A 120 1.64 11.54 -19.61
CA LYS A 120 2.52 12.72 -19.68
C LYS A 120 3.19 13.07 -18.35
N ARG A 121 2.72 12.54 -17.22
CA ARG A 121 3.24 12.75 -15.87
C ARG A 121 4.11 11.59 -15.39
N GLY A 122 4.44 10.63 -16.25
CA GLY A 122 5.22 9.44 -15.89
C GLY A 122 4.43 8.36 -15.17
N THR A 123 3.10 8.52 -15.01
CA THR A 123 2.28 7.49 -14.38
C THR A 123 2.06 6.33 -15.34
N ILE A 124 2.31 5.11 -14.87
CA ILE A 124 1.94 3.88 -15.57
C ILE A 124 0.43 3.67 -15.41
N LYS A 125 -0.33 3.76 -16.49
CA LYS A 125 -1.73 3.34 -16.53
C LYS A 125 -1.77 1.86 -16.85
N VAL A 126 -2.25 1.05 -15.90
CA VAL A 126 -2.38 -0.39 -16.05
C VAL A 126 -3.85 -0.72 -16.28
N GLY A 127 -4.11 -1.54 -17.30
CA GLY A 127 -5.44 -2.06 -17.58
C GLY A 127 -5.84 -3.17 -16.62
N ASN A 128 -6.90 -3.90 -16.96
CA ASN A 128 -7.33 -5.04 -16.16
C ASN A 128 -6.24 -6.12 -16.15
N LEU A 129 -5.88 -6.58 -14.95
CA LEU A 129 -4.96 -7.68 -14.77
C LEU A 129 -5.68 -9.01 -15.08
N ALA A 130 -5.03 -9.86 -15.86
CA ALA A 130 -5.43 -11.25 -16.07
C ALA A 130 -4.26 -12.17 -15.68
N GLU A 131 -4.54 -13.27 -15.01
CA GLU A 131 -3.52 -14.18 -14.47
C GLU A 131 -4.00 -15.63 -14.39
N THR A 132 -3.05 -16.53 -14.17
CA THR A 132 -3.35 -17.91 -13.76
C THR A 132 -3.96 -17.95 -12.37
N MET A 133 -4.57 -19.08 -11.99
CA MET A 133 -5.18 -19.30 -10.67
C MET A 133 -4.52 -20.47 -9.93
N ARG A 134 -3.21 -20.37 -9.71
CA ARG A 134 -2.46 -21.31 -8.86
C ARG A 134 -2.73 -20.99 -7.39
N LEU A 135 -2.85 -22.04 -6.59
CA LEU A 135 -2.82 -21.94 -5.14
C LEU A 135 -1.37 -22.00 -4.63
N CYS A 136 -1.00 -21.05 -3.77
CA CYS A 136 0.34 -20.96 -3.17
C CYS A 136 0.23 -20.87 -1.65
N ASP A 137 1.37 -20.93 -0.96
CA ASP A 137 1.41 -20.68 0.47
C ASP A 137 0.99 -19.22 0.81
N PRO A 138 0.55 -18.95 2.05
CA PRO A 138 0.06 -17.63 2.42
C PRO A 138 1.07 -16.49 2.23
N THR A 139 2.36 -16.74 2.42
CA THR A 139 3.37 -15.70 2.28
C THR A 139 3.54 -15.29 0.82
N THR A 140 3.61 -16.27 -0.09
CA THR A 140 3.67 -15.99 -1.54
C THR A 140 2.39 -15.31 -2.03
N ALA A 141 1.22 -15.75 -1.55
CA ALA A 141 -0.05 -15.12 -1.90
C ALA A 141 -0.11 -13.64 -1.47
N ASN A 142 0.36 -13.31 -0.26
CA ASN A 142 0.39 -11.93 0.22
C ASN A 142 1.31 -11.03 -0.63
N LYS A 143 2.51 -11.52 -0.98
CA LYS A 143 3.43 -10.80 -1.88
C LYS A 143 2.80 -10.54 -3.24
N ALA A 144 2.12 -11.54 -3.79
CA ALA A 144 1.40 -11.42 -5.05
C ALA A 144 0.34 -10.32 -5.01
N ASP A 145 -0.45 -10.27 -3.93
CA ASP A 145 -1.47 -9.25 -3.75
C ASP A 145 -0.89 -7.84 -3.57
N GLU A 146 0.25 -7.69 -2.88
CA GLU A 146 0.98 -6.43 -2.78
C GLU A 146 1.43 -5.88 -4.13
N LEU A 147 1.99 -6.74 -5.00
CA LEU A 147 2.35 -6.36 -6.35
C LEU A 147 1.12 -5.88 -7.13
N LYS A 148 0.05 -6.67 -7.10
CA LYS A 148 -1.18 -6.36 -7.83
C LYS A 148 -1.86 -5.10 -7.32
N ALA A 149 -1.78 -4.82 -6.03
CA ALA A 149 -2.28 -3.58 -5.45
C ALA A 149 -1.53 -2.37 -6.01
N ILE A 150 -0.20 -2.42 -6.08
CA ILE A 150 0.62 -1.34 -6.69
C ILE A 150 0.30 -1.17 -8.17
N LEU A 151 0.21 -2.26 -8.94
CA LEU A 151 -0.10 -2.20 -10.37
C LEU A 151 -1.47 -1.59 -10.64
N ARG A 152 -2.52 -2.02 -9.92
CA ARG A 152 -3.89 -1.48 -10.04
C ARG A 152 -3.99 -0.02 -9.62
N ALA A 153 -3.10 0.44 -8.75
CA ALA A 153 -3.05 1.82 -8.29
C ALA A 153 -2.43 2.78 -9.31
N ASN A 154 -2.04 2.32 -10.51
CA ASN A 154 -1.41 3.10 -11.56
C ASN A 154 -0.15 3.82 -11.05
N PRO A 155 0.96 3.09 -10.82
CA PRO A 155 2.10 3.63 -10.09
C PRO A 155 2.90 4.64 -10.90
N GLN A 156 3.60 5.50 -10.17
CA GLN A 156 4.66 6.35 -10.69
C GLN A 156 6.00 5.61 -10.63
N VAL A 157 6.84 5.80 -11.65
CA VAL A 157 8.21 5.28 -11.63
C VAL A 157 9.10 6.24 -10.86
N ARG A 158 9.93 5.72 -9.97
CA ARG A 158 10.97 6.48 -9.25
C ARG A 158 12.32 5.83 -9.50
N LEU A 159 13.38 6.62 -9.60
CA LEU A 159 14.75 6.12 -9.62
C LEU A 159 15.32 6.30 -8.20
N LEU A 160 15.82 5.21 -7.62
CA LEU A 160 16.45 5.23 -6.31
C LEU A 160 17.98 5.25 -6.42
N ASP A 161 18.50 4.49 -7.39
CA ASP A 161 19.91 4.45 -7.79
C ASP A 161 20.00 3.96 -9.26
N ASP A 162 21.21 3.77 -9.79
CA ASP A 162 21.42 3.50 -11.21
C ASP A 162 20.68 2.25 -11.71
N ASP A 163 20.62 1.20 -10.88
CA ASP A 163 20.04 -0.10 -11.22
C ASP A 163 18.71 -0.38 -10.51
N THR A 164 18.34 0.44 -9.52
CA THR A 164 17.11 0.29 -8.75
C THR A 164 16.06 1.33 -9.13
N VAL A 165 14.92 0.84 -9.60
CA VAL A 165 13.71 1.63 -9.81
C VAL A 165 12.66 1.23 -8.79
N ALA A 166 11.73 2.13 -8.48
CA ALA A 166 10.60 1.80 -7.63
C ALA A 166 9.29 2.14 -8.33
N LEU A 167 8.30 1.25 -8.21
CA LEU A 167 6.92 1.55 -8.59
C LEU A 167 6.18 2.02 -7.34
N ALA A 168 5.81 3.30 -7.33
CA ALA A 168 5.24 3.96 -6.18
C ALA A 168 3.79 4.38 -6.42
N ALA A 169 2.89 4.04 -5.50
CA ALA A 169 1.51 4.48 -5.50
C ALA A 169 1.00 4.64 -4.06
N GLN A 170 0.14 5.63 -3.82
CA GLN A 170 -0.55 5.81 -2.53
C GLN A 170 0.40 5.87 -1.31
N GLY A 171 1.59 6.46 -1.48
CA GLY A 171 2.58 6.57 -0.40
C GLY A 171 3.33 5.27 -0.07
N LYS A 172 3.15 4.21 -0.87
CA LYS A 172 3.92 2.96 -0.81
C LYS A 172 4.69 2.74 -2.10
N MET A 173 5.72 1.90 -2.05
CA MET A 173 6.49 1.50 -3.23
C MET A 173 7.00 0.07 -3.13
N ILE A 174 7.25 -0.55 -4.28
CA ILE A 174 8.04 -1.78 -4.41
C ILE A 174 9.30 -1.43 -5.20
N GLU A 175 10.45 -1.86 -4.70
CA GLU A 175 11.76 -1.66 -5.32
C GLU A 175 12.08 -2.83 -6.24
N PHE A 176 12.55 -2.52 -7.44
CA PHE A 176 12.96 -3.47 -8.46
C PHE A 176 14.37 -3.16 -8.93
N VAL A 177 15.15 -4.20 -9.16
CA VAL A 177 16.41 -4.11 -9.88
C VAL A 177 16.16 -4.38 -11.36
N LYS A 178 16.80 -3.60 -12.23
CA LYS A 178 16.84 -3.88 -13.67
C LYS A 178 17.66 -5.16 -13.88
N THR A 179 17.12 -6.09 -14.65
CA THR A 179 17.84 -7.30 -15.06
C THR A 179 18.20 -7.18 -16.52
N ALA A 180 19.39 -7.67 -16.91
CA ALA A 180 19.73 -7.80 -18.32
C ALA A 180 18.64 -8.65 -19.00
N GLY A 181 18.03 -8.13 -20.06
CA GLY A 181 17.22 -8.96 -20.95
C GLY A 181 18.14 -10.02 -21.54
N GLU A 182 17.72 -11.29 -21.48
CA GLU A 182 18.40 -12.38 -22.19
C GLU A 182 18.42 -12.15 -23.70
#